data_AF-A0A6N4RDL6-F1
#
_entry.id   AF-A0A6N4RDL6-F1
#
_cell.length_a   1.000
_cell.length_b   1.000
_cell.length_c   1.000
_cell.angle_alpha   90.00
_cell.angle_beta   90.00
_cell.angle_gamma   90.00
#
_symmetry.space_group_name_H-M   'P 1'
#
loop_
_entity.id
_entity.type
_entity.pdbx_description
1 polymer ?
#
loop_
_entity_poly.entity_id
_entity_poly.type
_entity_poly.pdbx_seq_one_letter_code
_entity_poly.pdbx_strand_id
1 'polypeptide(L)'
;MPISRIDTQRQLFKKLPLILLGLIPSLSVWANTFPFPEEGPLHDAWMTINFYHQNTDGYSTEIVNDSFFLSPEGASSPEKEFEAFVNAMDEYKMDKTKTEILCRFPARTTLFRKYIDEFKEIPQPDCSGYSRYVDPSKVTGVSLIFASGYFESPASYFGHTMLKFETTDKDVNELFFDSSLNYGAEVTDATGKR
;
A
#
# COMPACT_ATOMS: atom_id res chain seq x y z
N MET A 1 68.59 -14.28 65.85
CA MET A 1 68.00 -15.27 66.78
C MET A 1 67.93 -14.60 68.15
N PRO A 2 66.84 -14.70 68.96
CA PRO A 2 65.81 -15.76 69.07
C PRO A 2 64.42 -15.34 68.52
N ILE A 3 63.52 -16.25 68.07
CA ILE A 3 62.38 -16.94 68.77
C ILE A 3 61.28 -15.92 69.21
N SER A 4 59.97 -16.01 68.97
CA SER A 4 59.00 -17.10 68.68
C SER A 4 57.70 -16.56 68.05
N ARG A 5 57.02 -17.48 67.34
CA ARG A 5 55.59 -17.52 66.95
C ARG A 5 54.60 -16.86 67.93
N ILE A 6 53.61 -16.18 67.35
CA ILE A 6 52.21 -16.23 67.83
C ILE A 6 51.40 -16.79 66.66
N ASP A 7 50.78 -17.93 66.93
CA ASP A 7 49.80 -18.60 66.10
C ASP A 7 48.40 -18.24 66.62
N THR A 8 47.41 -18.59 65.82
CA THR A 8 46.12 -19.14 66.24
C THR A 8 44.89 -18.22 66.41
N GLN A 9 43.88 -18.60 65.60
CA GLN A 9 42.42 -18.46 65.74
C GLN A 9 41.83 -17.13 65.22
N ARG A 10 40.70 -17.08 64.51
CA ARG A 10 39.75 -18.08 64.00
C ARG A 10 38.77 -17.29 63.12
N GLN A 11 38.61 -17.74 61.88
CA GLN A 11 37.31 -18.04 61.25
C GLN A 11 36.30 -16.91 60.93
N LEU A 12 35.57 -17.17 59.83
CA LEU A 12 34.32 -16.55 59.37
C LEU A 12 34.53 -15.21 58.64
N PHE A 13 34.31 -15.04 57.33
CA PHE A 13 33.14 -15.41 56.52
C PHE A 13 33.55 -15.52 55.02
N LYS A 14 33.30 -16.67 54.38
CA LYS A 14 32.37 -16.88 53.23
C LYS A 14 32.55 -15.89 52.05
N LYS A 15 33.23 -16.26 50.95
CA LYS A 15 32.78 -16.99 49.73
C LYS A 15 31.92 -16.16 48.73
N LEU A 16 32.52 -15.89 47.55
CA LEU A 16 31.98 -15.65 46.17
C LEU A 16 31.05 -14.43 45.94
N PRO A 17 31.00 -13.79 44.73
CA PRO A 17 31.01 -14.42 43.39
C PRO A 17 31.93 -13.77 42.32
N LEU A 18 32.32 -14.55 41.30
CA LEU A 18 32.77 -14.04 40.00
C LEU A 18 31.96 -14.79 38.93
N ILE A 19 30.85 -14.19 38.49
CA ILE A 19 30.09 -14.63 37.31
C ILE A 19 30.06 -13.43 36.38
N LEU A 20 30.94 -13.45 35.38
CA LEU A 20 30.92 -12.51 34.26
C LEU A 20 30.08 -13.16 33.14
N LEU A 21 28.75 -13.08 33.25
CA LEU A 21 27.86 -13.45 32.15
C LEU A 21 27.77 -12.23 31.23
N GLY A 22 28.32 -12.36 30.02
CA GLY A 22 28.39 -11.29 29.04
C GLY A 22 27.02 -10.69 28.74
N LEU A 23 26.92 -9.38 28.92
CA LEU A 23 25.88 -8.56 28.31
C LEU A 23 26.08 -8.63 26.79
N ILE A 24 25.31 -9.48 26.13
CA ILE A 24 25.08 -9.36 24.69
C ILE A 24 24.17 -8.12 24.56
N PRO A 25 24.63 -6.99 24.00
CA PRO A 25 23.70 -5.94 23.63
C PRO A 25 22.81 -6.54 22.53
N SER A 26 21.56 -6.80 22.87
CA SER A 26 20.52 -7.06 21.88
C SER A 26 20.52 -5.86 20.95
N LEU A 27 21.04 -6.04 19.73
CA LEU A 27 20.78 -5.13 18.64
C LEU A 27 19.27 -5.17 18.43
N SER A 28 18.56 -4.22 19.04
CA SER A 28 17.20 -3.90 18.65
C SER A 28 17.29 -3.45 17.20
N VAL A 29 17.02 -4.36 16.27
CA VAL A 29 16.72 -3.99 14.89
C VAL A 29 15.47 -3.14 15.00
N TRP A 30 15.61 -1.83 14.83
CA TRP A 30 14.47 -0.94 14.66
C TRP A 30 13.85 -1.33 13.31
N ALA A 31 12.80 -2.14 13.35
CA ALA A 31 11.91 -2.24 12.20
C ALA A 31 11.24 -0.86 12.07
N ASN A 32 11.48 -0.17 10.96
CA ASN A 32 10.72 1.04 10.64
C ASN A 32 9.31 0.61 10.28
N THR A 33 8.44 0.43 11.26
CA THR A 33 7.03 0.23 11.01
C THR A 33 6.43 1.59 10.72
N PHE A 34 6.07 1.87 9.47
CA PHE A 34 5.28 3.05 9.14
C PHE A 34 3.86 2.83 9.68
N PRO A 35 3.44 3.55 10.73
CA PRO A 35 2.12 3.34 11.29
C PRO A 35 1.05 3.76 10.29
N PHE A 36 -0.06 3.03 10.27
CA PHE A 36 -1.21 3.42 9.48
C PHE A 36 -1.75 4.77 9.98
N PRO A 37 -1.97 5.77 9.11
CA PRO A 37 -2.54 7.04 9.53
C PRO A 37 -4.01 6.87 9.90
N GLU A 38 -4.39 7.28 11.12
CA GLU A 38 -5.79 7.22 11.57
C GLU A 38 -6.67 8.30 10.92
N GLU A 39 -6.09 9.41 10.48
CA GLU A 39 -6.80 10.53 9.86
C GLU A 39 -5.91 11.31 8.87
N GLY A 40 -6.54 12.22 8.11
CA GLY A 40 -5.87 13.16 7.23
C GLY A 40 -5.74 12.71 5.78
N PRO A 41 -5.04 13.47 4.93
CA PRO A 41 -5.12 13.31 3.47
C PRO A 41 -4.54 12.00 2.96
N LEU A 42 -3.57 11.39 3.65
CA LEU A 42 -3.07 10.06 3.30
C LEU A 42 -4.09 8.98 3.66
N HIS A 43 -4.75 9.10 4.83
CA HIS A 43 -5.82 8.21 5.25
C HIS A 43 -6.96 8.26 4.22
N ASP A 44 -7.52 9.44 3.97
CA ASP A 44 -8.66 9.63 3.05
C ASP A 44 -8.35 9.09 1.64
N ALA A 45 -7.16 9.39 1.13
CA ALA A 45 -6.74 8.90 -0.17
C ALA A 45 -6.54 7.38 -0.19
N TRP A 46 -5.99 6.79 0.87
CA TRP A 46 -5.84 5.35 1.01
C TRP A 46 -7.18 4.63 1.04
N MET A 47 -8.15 5.15 1.80
CA MET A 47 -9.51 4.63 1.85
C MET A 47 -10.16 4.68 0.47
N THR A 48 -10.02 5.81 -0.23
CA THR A 48 -10.60 6.03 -1.56
C THR A 48 -10.05 5.07 -2.61
N ILE A 49 -8.72 4.96 -2.77
CA ILE A 49 -8.12 4.15 -3.85
C ILE A 49 -8.28 2.64 -3.63
N ASN A 50 -8.66 2.22 -2.43
CA ASN A 50 -8.93 0.83 -2.06
C ASN A 50 -10.43 0.57 -1.81
N PHE A 51 -11.29 1.55 -2.06
CA PHE A 51 -12.75 1.44 -1.94
C PHE A 51 -13.20 0.97 -0.56
N TYR A 52 -12.53 1.43 0.51
CA TYR A 52 -12.93 1.10 1.86
C TYR A 52 -14.02 2.04 2.36
N HIS A 53 -14.98 1.46 3.08
CA HIS A 53 -16.06 2.14 3.76
C HIS A 53 -16.07 1.72 5.23
N GLN A 54 -16.26 2.69 6.12
CA GLN A 54 -16.41 2.43 7.55
C GLN A 54 -17.87 2.07 7.86
N ASN A 55 -18.07 0.91 8.47
CA ASN A 55 -19.35 0.44 8.99
C ASN A 55 -19.36 0.48 10.52
N THR A 56 -20.50 0.18 11.12
CA THR A 56 -20.64 0.09 12.59
C THR A 56 -19.68 -0.92 13.23
N ASP A 57 -19.34 -1.99 12.51
CA ASP A 57 -18.56 -3.12 13.03
C ASP A 57 -17.11 -3.18 12.51
N GLY A 58 -16.63 -2.13 11.80
CA GLY A 58 -15.27 -2.09 11.25
C GLY A 58 -15.22 -1.52 9.84
N TYR A 59 -14.34 -2.04 8.99
CA TYR A 59 -14.20 -1.63 7.60
C TYR A 59 -14.68 -2.72 6.64
N SER A 60 -15.21 -2.29 5.49
CA SER A 60 -15.55 -3.16 4.37
C SER A 60 -15.12 -2.53 3.07
N THR A 61 -15.06 -3.33 2.01
CA THR A 61 -14.68 -2.89 0.67
C THR A 61 -15.67 -3.43 -0.36
N GLU A 62 -15.85 -2.70 -1.46
CA GLU A 62 -16.67 -3.14 -2.59
C GLU A 62 -15.95 -4.18 -3.46
N ILE A 63 -14.66 -4.39 -3.22
CA ILE A 63 -13.84 -5.33 -3.96
C ILE A 63 -14.10 -6.75 -3.46
N VAL A 64 -14.71 -7.57 -4.31
CA VAL A 64 -15.09 -8.96 -3.99
C VAL A 64 -13.98 -9.97 -4.26
N ASN A 65 -12.95 -9.58 -5.03
CA ASN A 65 -11.89 -10.49 -5.42
C ASN A 65 -10.72 -10.46 -4.42
N ASP A 66 -10.56 -11.52 -3.63
CA ASP A 66 -9.48 -11.67 -2.65
C ASP A 66 -8.08 -11.50 -3.25
N SER A 67 -7.90 -11.84 -4.53
CA SER A 67 -6.61 -11.70 -5.20
C SER A 67 -6.15 -10.25 -5.33
N PHE A 68 -7.06 -9.28 -5.19
CA PHE A 68 -6.74 -7.85 -5.18
C PHE A 68 -5.87 -7.46 -3.98
N PHE A 69 -6.10 -8.05 -2.82
CA PHE A 69 -5.41 -7.67 -1.59
C PHE A 69 -4.02 -8.30 -1.50
N LEU A 70 -3.10 -7.57 -0.89
CA LEU A 70 -1.76 -8.07 -0.55
C LEU A 70 -1.78 -8.81 0.79
N SER A 71 -2.60 -8.33 1.73
CA SER A 71 -2.82 -9.00 3.00
C SER A 71 -4.01 -9.97 2.91
N PRO A 72 -3.94 -11.16 3.53
CA PRO A 72 -5.10 -12.04 3.70
C PRO A 72 -6.27 -11.38 4.43
N GLU A 73 -5.98 -10.38 5.29
CA GLU A 73 -6.98 -9.59 6.02
C GLU A 73 -7.24 -8.23 5.36
N GLY A 74 -6.70 -8.01 4.15
CA GLY A 74 -6.75 -6.70 3.48
C GLY A 74 -8.19 -6.26 3.19
N ALA A 75 -9.11 -7.17 2.91
CA ALA A 75 -10.50 -6.80 2.62
C ALA A 75 -11.23 -6.16 3.82
N SER A 76 -10.88 -6.55 5.05
CA SER A 76 -11.52 -6.10 6.29
C SER A 76 -10.65 -5.16 7.12
N SER A 77 -9.35 -5.05 6.82
CA SER A 77 -8.41 -4.20 7.54
C SER A 77 -7.58 -3.33 6.59
N PRO A 78 -7.93 -2.03 6.45
CA PRO A 78 -7.15 -1.06 5.69
C PRO A 78 -5.71 -0.92 6.22
N GLU A 79 -5.53 -1.09 7.53
CA GLU A 79 -4.23 -1.07 8.19
C GLU A 79 -3.35 -2.24 7.73
N LYS A 80 -3.90 -3.46 7.70
CA LYS A 80 -3.12 -4.64 7.26
C LYS A 80 -2.75 -4.59 5.79
N GLU A 81 -3.63 -4.07 4.95
CA GLU A 81 -3.31 -3.83 3.54
C GLU A 81 -2.25 -2.73 3.38
N PHE A 82 -2.30 -1.68 4.20
CA PHE A 82 -1.31 -0.60 4.20
C PHE A 82 0.07 -1.13 4.61
N GLU A 83 0.14 -1.89 5.70
CA GLU A 83 1.36 -2.55 6.19
C GLU A 83 1.98 -3.45 5.10
N ALA A 84 1.14 -4.27 4.43
CA ALA A 84 1.61 -5.11 3.33
C ALA A 84 2.17 -4.29 2.16
N PHE A 85 1.58 -3.13 1.84
CA PHE A 85 2.08 -2.25 0.80
C PHE A 85 3.35 -1.50 1.20
N VAL A 86 3.50 -1.09 2.46
CA VAL A 86 4.75 -0.55 3.03
C VAL A 86 5.89 -1.56 2.82
N ASN A 87 5.66 -2.83 3.17
CA ASN A 87 6.66 -3.88 3.00
C ASN A 87 7.08 -4.02 1.53
N ALA A 88 6.14 -3.95 0.59
CA ALA A 88 6.46 -3.97 -0.85
C ALA A 88 7.30 -2.76 -1.29
N MET A 89 7.02 -1.57 -0.74
CA MET A 89 7.82 -0.35 -1.00
C MET A 89 9.24 -0.48 -0.43
N ASP A 90 9.39 -1.06 0.75
CA ASP A 90 10.69 -1.31 1.37
C ASP A 90 11.49 -2.41 0.64
N GLU A 91 10.84 -3.49 0.21
CA GLU A 91 11.47 -4.50 -0.64
C GLU A 91 12.01 -3.89 -1.93
N TYR A 92 11.21 -3.04 -2.59
CA TYR A 92 11.67 -2.31 -3.77
C TYR A 92 12.76 -1.27 -3.44
N LYS A 93 12.73 -0.69 -2.25
CA LYS A 93 13.80 0.20 -1.77
C LYS A 93 15.14 -0.54 -1.72
N MET A 94 15.14 -1.77 -1.20
CA MET A 94 16.32 -2.62 -1.06
C MET A 94 16.75 -3.28 -2.38
N ASP A 95 15.80 -3.73 -3.19
CA ASP A 95 16.03 -4.42 -4.45
C ASP A 95 15.14 -3.84 -5.56
N LYS A 96 15.76 -3.08 -6.47
CA LYS A 96 15.06 -2.43 -7.60
C LYS A 96 14.50 -3.38 -8.64
N THR A 97 14.75 -4.69 -8.52
CA THR A 97 14.13 -5.70 -9.37
C THR A 97 12.73 -6.10 -8.90
N LYS A 98 12.35 -5.79 -7.65
CA LYS A 98 11.05 -6.11 -7.03
C LYS A 98 9.96 -5.13 -7.42
N THR A 99 9.65 -5.04 -8.72
CA THR A 99 8.68 -4.07 -9.25
C THR A 99 7.24 -4.57 -9.31
N GLU A 100 7.02 -5.89 -9.20
CA GLU A 100 5.75 -6.55 -9.51
C GLU A 100 4.54 -5.91 -8.79
N ILE A 101 4.59 -5.80 -7.47
CA ILE A 101 3.50 -5.25 -6.66
C ILE A 101 3.27 -3.75 -6.98
N LEU A 102 4.34 -2.97 -7.11
CA LEU A 102 4.24 -1.54 -7.38
C LEU A 102 3.67 -1.28 -8.79
N CYS A 103 4.05 -2.09 -9.78
CA CYS A 103 3.52 -2.01 -11.13
C CYS A 103 2.07 -2.51 -11.24
N ARG A 104 1.66 -3.41 -10.34
CA ARG A 104 0.27 -3.82 -10.20
C ARG A 104 -0.59 -2.70 -9.60
N PHE A 105 -0.03 -1.88 -8.71
CA PHE A 105 -0.74 -0.79 -8.01
C PHE A 105 -0.09 0.59 -8.18
N PRO A 106 -0.06 1.15 -9.39
CA PRO A 106 0.63 2.42 -9.67
C PRO A 106 0.06 3.61 -8.88
N ALA A 107 -1.25 3.59 -8.59
CA ALA A 107 -1.91 4.60 -7.76
C ALA A 107 -1.40 4.57 -6.31
N ARG A 108 -1.29 3.38 -5.71
CA ARG A 108 -0.75 3.21 -4.34
C ARG A 108 0.72 3.65 -4.27
N THR A 109 1.53 3.29 -5.28
CA THR A 109 2.93 3.74 -5.36
C THR A 109 3.03 5.26 -5.43
N THR A 110 2.21 5.90 -6.27
CA THR A 110 2.18 7.36 -6.39
C THR A 110 1.75 8.02 -5.08
N LEU A 111 0.77 7.44 -4.39
CA LEU A 111 0.30 7.93 -3.10
C LEU A 111 1.40 7.89 -2.03
N PHE A 112 2.08 6.76 -1.89
CA PHE A 112 3.13 6.58 -0.89
C PHE A 112 4.31 7.53 -1.13
N ARG A 113 4.76 7.66 -2.38
CA ARG A 113 5.80 8.62 -2.75
C ARG A 113 5.39 10.07 -2.48
N LYS A 114 4.09 10.39 -2.53
CA LYS A 114 3.61 11.75 -2.26
C LYS A 114 3.63 12.10 -0.77
N TYR A 115 3.18 11.18 0.09
CA TYR A 115 2.92 11.47 1.50
C TYR A 115 3.98 10.95 2.49
N ILE A 116 4.80 9.97 2.10
CA ILE A 116 5.82 9.38 2.98
C ILE A 116 7.20 9.81 2.49
N ASP A 117 7.89 10.63 3.29
CA ASP A 117 9.17 11.24 2.90
C ASP A 117 10.25 10.22 2.53
N GLU A 118 10.32 9.10 3.24
CA GLU A 118 11.28 8.02 2.98
C GLU A 118 11.14 7.42 1.57
N PHE A 119 9.95 7.50 0.98
CA PHE A 119 9.63 6.94 -0.32
C PHE A 119 9.69 7.97 -1.46
N LYS A 120 9.81 9.28 -1.17
CA LYS A 120 9.90 10.33 -2.19
C LYS A 120 11.06 10.12 -3.16
N GLU A 121 12.22 9.80 -2.62
CA GLU A 121 13.47 9.64 -3.35
C GLU A 121 13.63 8.26 -4.01
N ILE A 122 12.68 7.35 -3.79
CA ILE A 122 12.69 6.04 -4.46
C ILE A 122 12.39 6.26 -5.96
N PRO A 123 13.24 5.74 -6.87
CA PRO A 123 12.99 5.79 -8.31
C PRO A 123 11.63 5.20 -8.66
N GLN A 124 10.97 5.73 -9.69
CA GLN A 124 9.72 5.13 -10.15
C GLN A 124 10.04 3.77 -10.79
N PRO A 125 9.31 2.68 -10.45
CA PRO A 125 9.50 1.40 -11.11
C PRO A 125 9.18 1.52 -12.60
N ASP A 126 9.98 0.86 -13.43
CA ASP A 126 9.70 0.74 -14.86
C ASP A 126 8.59 -0.29 -15.07
N CYS A 127 7.37 0.23 -15.25
CA CYS A 127 6.18 -0.56 -15.48
C CYS A 127 5.80 -0.50 -16.96
N SER A 128 6.65 -1.07 -17.83
CA SER A 128 6.50 -1.03 -19.30
C SER A 128 5.12 -1.45 -19.81
N GLY A 129 4.50 -2.44 -19.16
CA GLY A 129 3.12 -2.83 -19.44
C GLY A 129 2.16 -1.65 -19.25
N TYR A 130 2.12 -1.07 -18.05
CA TYR A 130 1.27 0.06 -17.72
C TYR A 130 1.59 1.32 -18.54
N SER A 131 2.87 1.68 -18.68
CA SER A 131 3.29 2.92 -19.36
C SER A 131 2.97 2.89 -20.85
N ARG A 132 2.93 1.72 -21.49
CA ARG A 132 2.49 1.57 -22.89
C ARG A 132 1.02 1.95 -23.07
N TYR A 133 0.16 1.66 -22.09
CA TYR A 133 -1.27 1.91 -22.17
C TYR A 133 -1.68 3.33 -21.75
N VAL A 134 -0.96 3.94 -20.79
CA VAL A 134 -1.36 5.23 -20.18
C VAL A 134 -0.51 6.41 -20.67
N ASP A 135 0.07 6.32 -21.88
CA ASP A 135 0.91 7.37 -22.46
C ASP A 135 0.07 8.51 -23.09
N PRO A 136 0.00 9.70 -22.46
CA PRO A 136 -0.81 10.80 -22.98
C PRO A 136 -0.25 11.38 -24.28
N SER A 137 1.05 11.20 -24.56
CA SER A 137 1.68 11.73 -25.77
C SER A 137 1.21 11.02 -27.04
N LYS A 138 0.65 9.81 -26.89
CA LYS A 138 0.06 9.04 -27.98
C LYS A 138 -1.39 9.43 -28.27
N VAL A 139 -2.04 10.20 -27.39
CA VAL A 139 -3.44 10.61 -27.56
C VAL A 139 -3.52 11.68 -28.65
N THR A 140 -4.25 11.37 -29.70
CA THR A 140 -4.47 12.24 -30.87
C THR A 140 -5.82 12.92 -30.87
N GLY A 141 -6.79 12.39 -30.12
CA GLY A 141 -8.15 12.87 -30.08
C GLY A 141 -8.91 12.35 -28.86
N VAL A 142 -10.03 13.02 -28.54
CA VAL A 142 -10.96 12.61 -27.49
C VAL A 142 -12.37 12.61 -28.08
N SER A 143 -13.03 11.47 -28.00
CA SER A 143 -14.39 11.26 -28.48
C SER A 143 -15.34 11.05 -27.29
N LEU A 144 -16.46 11.77 -27.26
CA LEU A 144 -17.53 11.54 -26.28
C LEU A 144 -18.53 10.55 -26.89
N ILE A 145 -18.60 9.36 -26.30
CA ILE A 145 -19.53 8.30 -26.69
C ILE A 145 -20.70 8.34 -25.71
N PHE A 146 -21.92 8.34 -26.25
CA PHE A 146 -23.15 8.40 -25.49
C PHE A 146 -24.12 7.33 -25.99
N ALA A 147 -24.44 6.33 -25.16
CA ALA A 147 -25.46 5.34 -25.52
C ALA A 147 -26.85 5.86 -25.14
N SER A 148 -27.62 6.31 -26.14
CA SER A 148 -28.89 7.03 -25.96
C SER A 148 -30.11 6.14 -25.65
N GLY A 149 -29.94 5.05 -24.88
CA GLY A 149 -30.92 3.95 -24.84
C GLY A 149 -31.84 3.85 -23.62
N TYR A 150 -31.44 4.34 -22.44
CA TYR A 150 -32.18 4.10 -21.19
C TYR A 150 -32.14 5.32 -20.26
N PHE A 151 -33.28 6.03 -20.17
CA PHE A 151 -33.45 7.20 -19.29
C PHE A 151 -34.04 6.84 -17.91
N GLU A 152 -34.23 5.56 -17.61
CA GLU A 152 -35.00 5.11 -16.44
C GLU A 152 -34.23 5.21 -15.11
N SER A 153 -32.89 5.37 -15.14
CA SER A 153 -32.12 5.74 -13.95
C SER A 153 -30.95 6.67 -14.29
N PRO A 154 -30.71 7.76 -13.51
CA PRO A 154 -29.58 8.66 -13.72
C PRO A 154 -28.22 7.92 -13.68
N ALA A 155 -28.08 6.91 -12.82
CA ALA A 155 -26.88 6.09 -12.72
C ALA A 155 -26.62 5.30 -14.02
N SER A 156 -27.65 4.74 -14.67
CA SER A 156 -27.53 4.07 -15.97
C SER A 156 -27.28 5.07 -17.10
N TYR A 157 -27.96 6.22 -17.08
CA TYR A 157 -27.82 7.26 -18.10
C TYR A 157 -26.37 7.78 -18.21
N PHE A 158 -25.75 8.10 -17.07
CA PHE A 158 -24.37 8.56 -17.03
C PHE A 158 -23.34 7.43 -17.17
N GLY A 159 -23.68 6.22 -16.71
CA GLY A 159 -22.83 5.03 -16.86
C GLY A 159 -22.61 4.59 -18.32
N HIS A 160 -23.37 5.14 -19.26
CA HIS A 160 -23.18 4.94 -20.70
C HIS A 160 -22.56 6.13 -21.44
N THR A 161 -22.14 7.16 -20.70
CA THR A 161 -21.37 8.27 -21.24
C THR A 161 -19.89 8.01 -21.01
N MET A 162 -19.16 7.77 -22.10
CA MET A 162 -17.78 7.33 -22.08
C MET A 162 -16.91 8.31 -22.87
N LEU A 163 -15.80 8.76 -22.28
CA LEU A 163 -14.74 9.43 -23.02
C LEU A 163 -13.81 8.37 -23.59
N LYS A 164 -13.63 8.37 -24.90
CA LYS A 164 -12.68 7.52 -25.62
C LYS A 164 -11.46 8.34 -26.03
N PHE A 165 -10.27 7.90 -25.66
CA PHE A 165 -9.00 8.51 -26.07
C PHE A 165 -8.45 7.78 -27.29
N GLU A 166 -8.32 8.49 -28.41
CA GLU A 166 -7.83 7.92 -29.68
C GLU A 166 -6.32 7.99 -29.73
N THR A 167 -5.64 6.88 -30.03
CA THR A 167 -4.17 6.83 -30.01
C THR A 167 -3.54 6.64 -31.40
N THR A 168 -2.25 7.01 -31.53
CA THR A 168 -1.49 6.83 -32.79
C THR A 168 -1.15 5.38 -33.11
N ASP A 169 -1.16 4.48 -32.13
CA ASP A 169 -0.78 3.07 -32.28
C ASP A 169 -1.92 2.31 -32.98
N LYS A 170 -1.86 2.25 -34.32
CA LYS A 170 -2.82 1.55 -35.17
C LYS A 170 -2.46 0.08 -35.38
N ASP A 171 -2.01 -0.61 -34.34
CA ASP A 171 -1.95 -2.07 -34.44
C ASP A 171 -3.40 -2.57 -34.55
N VAL A 172 -3.73 -3.22 -35.66
CA VAL A 172 -5.13 -3.54 -36.05
C VAL A 172 -5.86 -4.49 -35.09
N ASN A 173 -5.12 -5.11 -34.17
CA ASN A 173 -5.67 -5.89 -33.05
C ASN A 173 -5.89 -5.07 -31.76
N GLU A 174 -5.34 -3.84 -31.69
CA GLU A 174 -5.41 -2.94 -30.53
C GLU A 174 -6.45 -1.81 -30.69
N LEU A 175 -7.05 -1.63 -31.87
CA LEU A 175 -8.17 -0.69 -32.11
C LEU A 175 -9.38 -0.90 -31.17
N PHE A 176 -9.48 -2.07 -30.53
CA PHE A 176 -10.50 -2.40 -29.54
C PHE A 176 -10.13 -2.01 -28.10
N PHE A 177 -8.91 -1.54 -27.84
CA PHE A 177 -8.38 -1.23 -26.52
C PHE A 177 -7.99 0.25 -26.36
N ASP A 178 -8.59 1.14 -27.16
CA ASP A 178 -8.49 2.57 -26.88
C ASP A 178 -8.97 2.84 -25.44
N SER A 179 -8.15 3.56 -24.67
CA SER A 179 -8.44 3.85 -23.27
C SER A 179 -9.76 4.61 -23.19
N SER A 180 -10.61 4.20 -22.25
CA SER A 180 -11.89 4.84 -22.02
C SER A 180 -12.08 5.19 -20.55
N LEU A 181 -12.69 6.35 -20.32
CA LEU A 181 -13.05 6.83 -19.00
C LEU A 181 -14.57 6.93 -18.93
N ASN A 182 -15.15 6.17 -18.01
CA ASN A 182 -16.55 6.29 -17.63
C ASN A 182 -16.65 7.04 -16.31
N TYR A 183 -17.78 7.68 -16.07
CA TYR A 183 -18.10 8.27 -14.78
C TYR A 183 -19.45 7.73 -14.30
N GLY A 184 -19.51 7.36 -13.02
CA GLY A 184 -20.73 6.93 -12.35
C GLY A 184 -21.23 8.00 -11.40
N ALA A 185 -22.55 8.10 -11.24
CA ALA A 185 -23.16 8.90 -10.19
C ALA A 185 -23.43 8.01 -8.97
N GLU A 186 -22.89 8.39 -7.81
CA GLU A 186 -23.27 7.79 -6.54
C GLU A 186 -24.54 8.49 -6.04
N VAL A 187 -25.62 7.72 -5.89
CA VAL A 187 -26.89 8.20 -5.33
C VAL A 187 -26.98 7.79 -3.87
N THR A 188 -27.16 8.77 -2.99
CA THR A 188 -27.13 8.60 -1.53
C THR A 188 -28.49 8.32 -0.90
N ASP A 189 -29.49 7.88 -1.67
CA ASP A 189 -30.85 7.62 -1.16
C ASP A 189 -31.20 6.12 -1.05
N ALA A 190 -31.82 5.76 0.09
CA ALA A 190 -32.22 4.41 0.48
C ALA A 190 -33.28 3.73 -0.44
N THR A 191 -33.57 4.32 -1.58
CA THR A 191 -34.52 3.83 -2.60
C THR A 191 -33.84 3.41 -3.90
N GLY A 192 -32.55 3.69 -4.09
CA GLY A 192 -31.76 3.21 -5.23
C GLY A 192 -31.27 1.79 -5.00
N LYS A 193 -32.10 0.77 -5.31
CA LYS A 193 -31.60 -0.61 -5.37
C LYS A 193 -30.49 -0.71 -6.43
N ARG A 194 -29.31 -1.15 -5.97
CA ARG A 194 -28.33 -1.85 -6.82
C ARG A 194 -28.95 -3.13 -7.37
#